data_AF-R7MZ20-F1
#
_entry.id   AF-R7MZ20-F1
#
_cell.length_a   1.000
_cell.length_b   1.000
_cell.length_c   1.000
_cell.angle_alpha   90.00
_cell.angle_beta   90.00
_cell.angle_gamma   90.00
#
_symmetry.space_group_name_H-M   'P 1'
#
loop_
_entity.id
_entity.type
_entity.pdbx_description
1 polymer ?
#
loop_
_entity_poly.entity_id
_entity_poly.type
_entity_poly.pdbx_seq_one_letter_code
_entity_poly.pdbx_strand_id
1 'polypeptide(L)'
;MSKKLNLSGKLDFTDIDLTAPEVVINELLEELPVETNGLICGKIQSYSGHIMSYTKSNGMEALAMAIGNATDREVDIQTDLGKIGTETHKFECYLYTPEYEKYRYRMFFVKYNVSNYPVTVVLEESIAKSISGTGRGYIYTCDTRNELEELVVNILTSKRIITVMQELIRVNQAKKNSEKTAETTIDEENE
;
A
#
# COMPACT_ATOMS: atom_id res chain seq x y z
N MET A 1 -35.33 -41.68 1.51
CA MET A 1 -35.59 -40.25 1.26
C MET A 1 -34.29 -39.58 0.81
N SER A 2 -34.19 -39.15 -0.44
CA SER A 2 -33.02 -38.39 -0.93
C SER A 2 -33.17 -36.91 -0.55
N LYS A 3 -32.41 -36.43 0.44
CA LYS A 3 -32.35 -34.99 0.74
C LYS A 3 -31.64 -34.26 -0.41
N LYS A 4 -32.17 -33.13 -0.85
CA LYS A 4 -31.55 -32.23 -1.84
C LYS A 4 -30.99 -30.99 -1.14
N LEU A 5 -29.82 -30.52 -1.58
CA LEU A 5 -29.05 -29.44 -0.93
C LEU A 5 -29.61 -28.03 -1.18
N ASN A 6 -30.25 -27.79 -2.33
CA ASN A 6 -30.94 -26.53 -2.71
C ASN A 6 -30.16 -25.24 -2.39
N LEU A 7 -28.93 -25.12 -2.91
CA LEU A 7 -28.05 -23.95 -2.67
C LEU A 7 -28.22 -22.82 -3.70
N SER A 8 -28.89 -23.07 -4.82
CA SER A 8 -29.00 -22.12 -5.94
C SER A 8 -29.68 -20.80 -5.59
N GLY A 9 -30.59 -20.78 -4.60
CA GLY A 9 -31.23 -19.54 -4.12
C GLY A 9 -30.50 -18.87 -2.94
N LYS A 10 -29.33 -19.40 -2.54
CA LYS A 10 -28.55 -18.91 -1.40
C LYS A 10 -27.18 -18.35 -1.80
N LEU A 11 -26.74 -18.61 -3.02
CA LEU A 11 -25.46 -18.19 -3.54
C LEU A 11 -25.69 -17.12 -4.60
N ASP A 12 -24.82 -16.11 -4.60
CA ASP A 12 -24.76 -15.12 -5.66
C ASP A 12 -23.71 -15.58 -6.68
N PHE A 13 -24.11 -15.61 -7.95
CA PHE A 13 -23.27 -16.00 -9.08
C PHE A 13 -23.07 -14.83 -10.05
N THR A 14 -23.41 -13.61 -9.63
CA THR A 14 -23.13 -12.41 -10.40
C THR A 14 -21.63 -12.26 -10.59
N ASP A 15 -21.19 -11.99 -11.82
CA ASP A 15 -19.79 -11.69 -12.09
C ASP A 15 -19.41 -10.37 -11.43
N ILE A 16 -18.35 -10.41 -10.63
CA ILE A 16 -17.79 -9.24 -9.94
C ILE A 16 -16.45 -8.91 -10.61
N ASP A 17 -16.19 -7.62 -10.82
CA ASP A 17 -14.85 -7.20 -11.24
C ASP A 17 -13.85 -7.44 -10.12
N LEU A 18 -12.97 -8.42 -10.33
CA LEU A 18 -11.90 -8.81 -9.42
C LEU A 18 -10.53 -8.43 -9.98
N THR A 19 -10.43 -7.37 -10.78
CA THR A 19 -9.14 -6.83 -11.23
C THR A 19 -8.23 -6.60 -10.02
N ALA A 20 -6.97 -7.03 -10.12
CA ALA A 20 -6.08 -7.00 -8.97
C ALA A 20 -5.85 -5.55 -8.47
N PRO A 21 -5.93 -5.26 -7.15
CA PRO A 21 -5.86 -3.91 -6.61
C PRO A 21 -4.64 -3.09 -7.05
N GLU A 22 -3.48 -3.71 -7.19
CA GLU A 22 -2.25 -3.07 -7.64
C GLU A 22 -2.30 -2.64 -9.11
N VAL A 23 -3.05 -3.35 -9.96
CA VAL A 23 -3.25 -2.98 -11.36
C VAL A 23 -4.11 -1.72 -11.42
N VAL A 24 -5.23 -1.72 -10.71
CA VAL A 24 -6.14 -0.57 -10.61
C VAL A 24 -5.42 0.66 -10.05
N ILE A 25 -4.62 0.49 -8.99
CA ILE A 25 -3.81 1.58 -8.44
C ILE A 25 -2.78 2.07 -9.45
N ASN A 26 -2.10 1.16 -10.16
CA ASN A 26 -1.09 1.54 -11.15
C ASN A 26 -1.68 2.37 -12.29
N GLU A 27 -2.86 1.99 -12.80
CA GLU A 27 -3.60 2.76 -13.83
C GLU A 27 -3.80 4.22 -13.39
N LEU A 28 -4.23 4.46 -12.15
CA LEU A 28 -4.40 5.82 -11.61
C LEU A 28 -3.06 6.56 -11.42
N LEU A 29 -1.97 5.86 -11.10
CA LEU A 29 -0.66 6.48 -10.92
C LEU A 29 -0.02 6.90 -12.27
N GLU A 30 -0.42 6.28 -13.39
CA GLU A 30 0.06 6.63 -14.73
C GLU A 30 -0.45 8.00 -15.20
N GLU A 31 -1.53 8.52 -14.61
CA GLU A 31 -2.03 9.87 -14.87
C GLU A 31 -1.14 10.97 -14.26
N LEU A 32 -0.45 10.68 -13.14
CA LEU A 32 0.37 11.66 -12.42
C LEU A 32 1.44 12.35 -13.28
N PRO A 33 2.29 11.64 -14.05
CA PRO A 33 3.26 12.31 -14.91
C PRO A 33 2.59 13.15 -16.01
N VAL A 34 1.41 12.76 -16.50
CA VAL A 34 0.66 13.53 -17.51
C VAL A 34 0.19 14.86 -16.91
N GLU A 35 -0.45 14.82 -15.75
CA GLU A 35 -1.01 15.99 -15.06
C GLU A 35 0.05 16.91 -14.43
N THR A 36 1.27 16.41 -14.22
CA THR A 36 2.35 17.15 -13.54
C THR A 36 3.55 17.48 -14.43
N ASN A 37 3.39 17.39 -15.75
CA ASN A 37 4.45 17.65 -16.74
C ASN A 37 5.72 16.79 -16.49
N GLY A 38 5.52 15.53 -16.08
CA GLY A 38 6.58 14.56 -15.80
C GLY A 38 7.40 14.86 -14.55
N LEU A 39 7.04 15.86 -13.73
CA LEU A 39 7.79 16.21 -12.54
C LEU A 39 7.53 15.28 -11.36
N ILE A 40 6.33 14.69 -11.32
CA ILE A 40 5.88 13.76 -10.28
C ILE A 40 5.48 12.44 -10.91
N CYS A 41 5.99 11.36 -10.34
CA CYS A 41 5.62 10.00 -10.70
C CYS A 41 5.13 9.24 -9.47
N GLY A 42 4.18 8.35 -9.69
CA GLY A 42 3.74 7.36 -8.70
C GLY A 42 4.35 6.00 -9.00
N LYS A 43 4.52 5.17 -7.97
CA LYS A 43 4.82 3.75 -8.16
C LYS A 43 4.20 2.91 -7.06
N ILE A 44 3.59 1.80 -7.48
CA ILE A 44 3.21 0.69 -6.60
C ILE A 44 4.15 -0.49 -6.86
N GLN A 45 4.64 -1.11 -5.80
CA GLN A 45 5.54 -2.27 -5.92
C GLN A 45 5.38 -3.23 -4.74
N SER A 46 5.73 -4.49 -4.96
CA SER A 46 5.64 -5.52 -3.92
C SER A 46 6.47 -5.15 -2.70
N TYR A 47 5.93 -5.43 -1.53
CA TYR A 47 6.52 -5.06 -0.24
C TYR A 47 6.51 -6.24 0.72
N SER A 48 7.69 -6.62 1.22
CA SER A 48 7.86 -7.78 2.09
C SER A 48 7.73 -7.48 3.59
N GLY A 49 7.62 -6.21 3.98
CA GLY A 49 7.59 -5.80 5.39
C GLY A 49 6.21 -5.90 6.06
N HIS A 50 6.17 -5.46 7.32
CA HIS A 50 4.92 -5.24 8.04
C HIS A 50 4.23 -3.98 7.52
N ILE A 51 2.93 -4.08 7.28
CA ILE A 51 2.09 -2.96 6.82
C ILE A 51 1.33 -2.29 7.97
N MET A 52 1.44 -2.82 9.18
CA MET A 52 0.80 -2.34 10.42
C MET A 52 1.84 -2.33 11.56
N SER A 53 1.60 -1.52 12.59
CA SER A 53 2.40 -1.49 13.80
C SER A 53 2.42 -2.87 14.48
N TYR A 54 3.59 -3.30 14.93
CA TYR A 54 3.78 -4.57 15.63
C TYR A 54 4.69 -4.38 16.84
N THR A 55 4.42 -5.12 17.91
CA THR A 55 5.30 -5.19 19.07
C THR A 55 6.40 -6.21 18.78
N LYS A 56 7.67 -5.80 18.87
CA LYS A 56 8.80 -6.75 18.82
C LYS A 56 8.91 -7.44 20.17
N SER A 57 8.51 -8.70 20.26
CA SER A 57 8.88 -9.55 21.38
C SER A 57 10.33 -10.02 21.18
N ASN A 58 11.18 -9.74 22.16
CA ASN A 58 12.57 -10.18 22.11
C ASN A 58 12.60 -11.69 22.36
N GLY A 59 13.34 -12.46 21.55
CA GLY A 59 13.34 -13.93 21.56
C GLY A 59 13.69 -14.62 22.89
N MET A 60 14.16 -13.87 23.90
CA MET A 60 14.40 -14.37 25.25
C MET A 60 13.12 -14.64 26.06
N GLU A 61 12.03 -13.92 25.80
CA GLU A 61 10.74 -14.15 26.50
C GLU A 61 10.09 -15.46 26.06
N ALA A 62 10.18 -15.78 24.77
CA ALA A 62 9.68 -17.04 24.21
C ALA A 62 10.45 -18.26 24.75
N LEU A 63 11.77 -18.13 24.95
CA LEU A 63 12.61 -19.20 25.49
C LEU A 63 12.33 -19.45 26.99
N ALA A 64 12.10 -18.40 27.77
CA ALA A 64 11.77 -18.51 29.19
C ALA A 64 10.41 -19.21 29.42
N MET A 65 9.42 -18.96 28.56
CA MET A 65 8.11 -19.63 28.63
C MET A 65 8.16 -21.11 28.20
N ALA A 66 9.03 -21.45 27.23
CA ALA A 66 9.13 -22.82 26.70
C ALA A 66 9.81 -23.80 27.68
N ILE A 67 10.74 -23.31 28.51
CA ILE A 67 11.46 -24.15 29.48
C ILE A 67 10.58 -24.50 30.70
N GLY A 68 9.55 -23.69 31.02
CA GLY A 68 8.73 -23.88 32.22
C GLY A 68 7.57 -24.88 32.10
N ASN A 69 7.04 -25.15 30.90
CA ASN A 69 5.77 -25.88 30.72
C ASN A 69 5.81 -26.85 29.53
N ALA A 70 6.56 -27.95 29.64
CA ALA A 70 6.43 -29.07 28.70
C ALA A 70 5.27 -29.99 29.13
N THR A 71 4.04 -29.58 28.81
CA THR A 71 2.87 -30.46 28.83
C THR A 71 2.45 -30.77 27.40
N ASP A 72 1.99 -32.00 27.14
CA ASP A 72 1.39 -32.40 25.86
C ASP A 72 0.37 -31.35 25.43
N ARG A 73 0.61 -30.74 24.26
CA ARG A 73 -0.28 -29.72 23.70
C ARG A 73 -1.40 -30.43 22.95
N GLU A 74 -2.61 -30.35 23.49
CA GLU A 74 -3.82 -30.69 22.74
C GLU A 74 -3.92 -29.74 21.54
N VAL A 75 -3.86 -30.30 20.33
CA VAL A 75 -4.01 -29.54 19.09
C VAL A 75 -5.49 -29.53 18.74
N ASP A 76 -6.14 -28.37 18.90
CA ASP A 76 -7.52 -28.18 18.46
C ASP A 76 -7.55 -28.05 16.92
N ILE A 77 -8.10 -29.06 16.24
CA ILE A 77 -8.17 -29.07 14.77
C ILE A 77 -8.98 -27.88 14.20
N GLN A 78 -9.78 -27.18 15.00
CA GLN A 78 -10.42 -25.94 14.58
C GLN A 78 -9.42 -24.85 14.15
N THR A 79 -8.16 -24.91 14.59
CA THR A 79 -7.09 -24.01 14.11
C THR A 79 -6.66 -24.30 12.67
N ASP A 80 -6.90 -25.52 12.20
CA ASP A 80 -6.47 -26.01 10.87
C ASP A 80 -7.65 -26.11 9.88
N LEU A 81 -8.89 -25.99 10.38
CA LEU A 81 -10.08 -25.90 9.55
C LEU A 81 -10.28 -24.47 9.03
N GLY A 82 -10.57 -24.32 7.74
CA GLY A 82 -10.80 -23.01 7.13
C GLY A 82 -10.25 -22.90 5.71
N LYS A 83 -9.66 -21.74 5.38
CA LYS A 83 -9.13 -21.45 4.04
C LYS A 83 -7.78 -22.14 3.85
N ILE A 84 -7.68 -23.00 2.82
CA ILE A 84 -6.43 -23.67 2.41
C ILE A 84 -5.97 -23.05 1.09
N GLY A 85 -4.65 -22.82 0.94
CA GLY A 85 -4.08 -22.18 -0.26
C GLY A 85 -4.16 -20.65 -0.22
N THR A 86 -4.05 -20.05 0.97
CA THR A 86 -4.04 -18.60 1.13
C THR A 86 -2.71 -18.00 0.64
N GLU A 87 -2.81 -17.17 -0.40
CA GLU A 87 -1.76 -16.22 -0.78
C GLU A 87 -2.15 -14.83 -0.28
N THR A 88 -1.17 -14.08 0.23
CA THR A 88 -1.34 -12.69 0.65
C THR A 88 -0.37 -11.84 -0.13
N HIS A 89 -0.91 -10.91 -0.90
CA HIS A 89 -0.15 -9.94 -1.65
C HIS A 89 -0.02 -8.65 -0.83
N LYS A 90 1.15 -8.03 -0.87
CA LYS A 90 1.45 -6.80 -0.15
C LYS A 90 2.23 -5.85 -1.05
N PHE A 91 1.84 -4.59 -1.03
CA PHE A 91 2.48 -3.55 -1.83
C PHE A 91 2.69 -2.29 -1.01
N GLU A 92 3.65 -1.48 -1.44
CA GLU A 92 3.82 -0.10 -1.03
C GLU A 92 3.54 0.82 -2.21
N CYS A 93 2.93 1.97 -1.94
CA CYS A 93 2.68 3.01 -2.92
C CYS A 93 3.38 4.31 -2.49
N TYR A 94 4.15 4.91 -3.38
CA TYR A 94 4.90 6.14 -3.11
C TYR A 94 4.96 7.09 -4.30
N LEU A 95 5.16 8.37 -3.99
CA LEU A 95 5.47 9.42 -4.94
C LEU A 95 6.96 9.69 -4.98
N TYR A 96 7.47 10.07 -6.14
CA TYR A 96 8.85 10.46 -6.34
C TYR A 96 8.97 11.46 -7.49
N THR A 97 10.14 12.07 -7.61
CA THR A 97 10.49 12.90 -8.77
C THR A 97 11.57 12.18 -9.59
N PRO A 98 11.48 12.11 -10.93
CA PRO A 98 12.43 11.34 -11.76
C PRO A 98 13.89 11.75 -11.57
N GLU A 99 14.13 13.05 -11.40
CA GLU A 99 15.48 13.63 -11.30
C GLU A 99 16.13 13.33 -9.95
N TYR A 100 15.35 12.87 -8.96
CA TYR A 100 15.88 12.46 -7.67
C TYR A 100 15.08 11.33 -7.04
N GLU A 101 15.14 10.15 -7.68
CA GLU A 101 14.40 8.95 -7.24
C GLU A 101 14.73 8.49 -5.81
N LYS A 102 15.83 8.94 -5.22
CA LYS A 102 16.21 8.61 -3.83
C LYS A 102 15.27 9.25 -2.81
N TYR A 103 14.64 10.37 -3.14
CA TYR A 103 13.69 11.04 -2.27
C TYR A 103 12.26 10.63 -2.64
N ARG A 104 11.70 9.74 -1.83
CA ARG A 104 10.37 9.14 -2.04
C ARG A 104 9.47 9.46 -0.87
N TYR A 105 8.21 9.74 -1.16
CA TYR A 105 7.17 9.89 -0.16
C TYR A 105 6.20 8.71 -0.24
N ARG A 106 6.26 7.81 0.74
CA ARG A 106 5.36 6.67 0.83
C ARG A 106 3.98 7.13 1.32
N MET A 107 2.97 6.91 0.50
CA MET A 107 1.59 7.33 0.79
C MET A 107 0.85 6.26 1.59
N PHE A 108 0.95 5.00 1.18
CA PHE A 108 0.21 3.92 1.82
C PHE A 108 0.76 2.53 1.51
N PHE A 109 0.33 1.55 2.30
CA PHE A 109 0.48 0.13 2.02
C PHE A 109 -0.84 -0.49 1.57
N VAL A 110 -0.74 -1.55 0.79
CA VAL A 110 -1.88 -2.32 0.28
C VAL A 110 -1.68 -3.78 0.65
N LYS A 111 -2.75 -4.45 1.07
CA LYS A 111 -2.77 -5.90 1.28
C LYS A 111 -4.10 -6.50 0.86
N TYR A 112 -4.04 -7.56 0.08
CA TYR A 112 -5.20 -8.38 -0.26
C TYR A 112 -4.78 -9.86 -0.36
N ASN A 113 -5.77 -10.76 -0.47
CA ASN A 113 -5.54 -12.20 -0.59
C ASN A 113 -5.93 -12.69 -2.00
N VAL A 114 -5.82 -13.99 -2.27
CA VAL A 114 -6.19 -14.66 -3.54
C VAL A 114 -7.51 -14.23 -4.21
N SER A 115 -8.46 -13.70 -3.44
CA SER A 115 -9.75 -13.21 -3.95
C SER A 115 -9.71 -11.79 -4.51
N ASN A 116 -8.55 -11.11 -4.46
CA ASN A 116 -8.31 -9.70 -4.81
C ASN A 116 -9.03 -8.68 -3.93
N TYR A 117 -10.31 -8.90 -3.65
CA TYR A 117 -11.11 -8.12 -2.71
C TYR A 117 -11.65 -8.99 -1.58
N PRO A 118 -11.88 -8.43 -0.38
CA PRO A 118 -11.60 -7.05 0.00
C PRO A 118 -10.11 -6.74 0.14
N VAL A 119 -9.75 -5.49 -0.12
CA VAL A 119 -8.38 -4.97 0.01
C VAL A 119 -8.25 -4.08 1.24
N THR A 120 -7.18 -4.25 2.00
CA THR A 120 -6.80 -3.36 3.10
C THR A 120 -5.81 -2.32 2.61
N VAL A 121 -6.11 -1.04 2.83
CA VAL A 121 -5.23 0.10 2.55
C VAL A 121 -4.85 0.78 3.86
N VAL A 122 -3.56 0.91 4.12
CA VAL A 122 -3.02 1.55 5.34
C VAL A 122 -2.32 2.84 4.94
N LEU A 123 -2.96 3.98 5.22
CA LEU A 123 -2.50 5.31 4.85
C LEU A 123 -1.46 5.86 5.81
N GLU A 124 -0.61 6.75 5.31
CA GLU A 124 0.09 7.72 6.14
C GLU A 124 -0.95 8.62 6.85
N GLU A 125 -0.73 8.87 8.13
CA GLU A 125 -1.75 9.44 9.01
C GLU A 125 -2.17 10.86 8.61
N SER A 126 -1.25 11.69 8.12
CA SER A 126 -1.57 13.04 7.66
C SER A 126 -2.44 13.05 6.39
N ILE A 127 -2.26 12.06 5.49
CA ILE A 127 -3.17 11.84 4.36
C ILE A 127 -4.56 11.43 4.87
N ALA A 128 -4.63 10.45 5.77
CA ALA A 128 -5.91 9.97 6.31
C ALA A 128 -6.73 11.10 6.93
N LYS A 129 -6.07 11.96 7.73
CA LYS A 129 -6.68 13.17 8.31
C LYS A 129 -7.18 14.16 7.26
N SER A 130 -6.50 14.24 6.11
CA SER A 130 -6.84 15.18 5.04
C SER A 130 -8.06 14.75 4.21
N ILE A 131 -8.36 13.46 4.12
CA ILE A 131 -9.48 12.94 3.31
C ILE A 131 -10.75 12.62 4.14
N SER A 132 -10.60 12.26 5.42
CA SER A 132 -11.73 11.79 6.23
C SER A 132 -12.13 12.70 7.40
N GLY A 133 -11.45 13.85 7.57
CA GLY A 133 -11.63 14.70 8.76
C GLY A 133 -11.17 14.02 10.06
N THR A 134 -11.46 14.64 11.21
CA THR A 134 -11.11 14.10 12.53
C THR A 134 -12.11 13.01 12.94
N GLY A 135 -11.78 11.73 12.74
CA GLY A 135 -12.58 10.64 13.32
C GLY A 135 -12.42 9.25 12.71
N ARG A 136 -12.01 9.15 11.43
CA ARG A 136 -11.65 7.85 10.83
C ARG A 136 -10.16 7.60 10.98
N GLY A 137 -9.79 6.36 11.30
CA GLY A 137 -8.40 5.95 11.39
C GLY A 137 -7.69 6.00 10.03
N TYR A 138 -6.45 5.50 10.00
CA TYR A 138 -5.64 5.44 8.78
C TYR A 138 -5.72 4.08 8.06
N ILE A 139 -6.58 3.17 8.51
CA ILE A 139 -6.79 1.84 7.91
C ILE A 139 -8.17 1.82 7.25
N TYR A 140 -8.20 1.46 5.98
CA TYR A 140 -9.39 1.38 5.15
C TYR A 140 -9.51 -0.04 4.59
N THR A 141 -10.76 -0.48 4.41
CA THR A 141 -11.10 -1.72 3.71
C THR A 141 -11.99 -1.33 2.55
N CYS A 142 -11.65 -1.76 1.34
CA CYS A 142 -12.46 -1.60 0.14
C CYS A 142 -12.92 -2.99 -0.31
N ASP A 143 -14.23 -3.18 -0.39
CA ASP A 143 -14.84 -4.46 -0.75
C ASP A 143 -14.95 -4.62 -2.27
N THR A 144 -14.83 -3.52 -3.03
CA THR A 144 -14.97 -3.51 -4.49
C THR A 144 -13.87 -2.68 -5.18
N ARG A 145 -13.73 -2.88 -6.49
CA ARG A 145 -12.87 -2.04 -7.36
C ARG A 145 -13.22 -0.56 -7.26
N ASN A 146 -14.50 -0.22 -7.40
CA ASN A 146 -14.93 1.18 -7.40
C ASN A 146 -14.59 1.89 -6.08
N GLU A 147 -14.79 1.22 -4.94
CA GLU A 147 -14.41 1.77 -3.64
C GLU A 147 -12.90 2.03 -3.52
N LEU A 148 -12.08 1.16 -4.13
CA LEU A 148 -10.63 1.35 -4.17
C LEU A 148 -10.26 2.54 -5.06
N GLU A 149 -10.84 2.64 -6.25
CA GLU A 149 -10.59 3.76 -7.18
C GLU A 149 -10.96 5.09 -6.53
N GLU A 150 -12.16 5.20 -5.96
CA GLU A 150 -12.60 6.39 -5.25
C GLU A 150 -11.65 6.76 -4.09
N LEU A 151 -11.20 5.78 -3.31
CA LEU A 151 -10.25 6.02 -2.22
C LEU A 151 -8.92 6.56 -2.76
N VAL A 152 -8.37 5.95 -3.81
CA VAL A 152 -7.07 6.36 -4.40
C VAL A 152 -7.17 7.75 -5.01
N VAL A 153 -8.24 8.06 -5.75
CA VAL A 153 -8.47 9.41 -6.28
C VAL A 153 -8.56 10.45 -5.16
N ASN A 154 -9.30 10.14 -4.09
CA ASN A 154 -9.39 11.02 -2.91
C ASN A 154 -8.04 11.24 -2.24
N ILE A 155 -7.18 10.22 -2.17
CA ILE A 155 -5.81 10.33 -1.65
C ILE A 155 -4.97 11.26 -2.54
N LEU A 156 -4.92 10.98 -3.85
CA LEU A 156 -4.06 11.69 -4.81
C LEU A 156 -4.45 13.17 -4.95
N THR A 157 -5.74 13.48 -4.82
CA THR A 157 -6.27 14.85 -4.88
C THR A 157 -6.34 15.55 -3.53
N SER A 158 -5.93 14.88 -2.44
CA SER A 158 -5.98 15.46 -1.10
C SER A 158 -5.04 16.65 -0.94
N LYS A 159 -5.44 17.60 -0.08
CA LYS A 159 -4.62 18.79 0.25
C LYS A 159 -3.21 18.40 0.72
N ARG A 160 -3.10 17.31 1.48
CA ARG A 160 -1.80 16.83 1.97
C ARG A 160 -0.93 16.36 0.82
N ILE A 161 -1.45 15.53 -0.09
CA ILE A 161 -0.68 15.03 -1.22
C ILE A 161 -0.28 16.16 -2.17
N ILE A 162 -1.17 17.11 -2.46
CA ILE A 162 -0.80 18.30 -3.26
C ILE A 162 0.38 19.04 -2.63
N THR A 163 0.41 19.18 -1.30
CA THR A 163 1.53 19.81 -0.58
C THR A 163 2.83 19.03 -0.76
N VAL A 164 2.77 17.70 -0.63
CA VAL A 164 3.91 16.81 -0.87
C VAL A 164 4.43 16.92 -2.31
N MET A 165 3.53 16.95 -3.30
CA MET A 165 3.92 17.12 -4.71
C MET A 165 4.67 18.44 -4.92
N GLN A 166 4.21 19.53 -4.30
CA GLN A 166 4.92 20.82 -4.36
C GLN A 166 6.30 20.76 -3.71
N GLU A 167 6.44 20.04 -2.59
CA GLU A 167 7.76 19.79 -1.97
C GLU A 167 8.68 19.02 -2.91
N LEU A 168 8.17 17.95 -3.56
CA LEU A 168 8.92 17.15 -4.53
C LEU A 168 9.37 17.97 -5.75
N ILE A 169 8.52 18.86 -6.27
CA ILE A 169 8.86 19.78 -7.36
C ILE A 169 10.03 20.70 -6.95
N ARG A 170 10.00 21.26 -5.74
CA ARG A 170 11.10 22.10 -5.24
C ARG A 170 12.40 21.31 -5.09
N VAL A 171 12.33 20.07 -4.61
CA VAL A 171 13.49 19.18 -4.51
C VAL A 171 14.10 18.91 -5.89
N ASN A 172 13.25 18.64 -6.88
CA ASN A 172 13.68 18.46 -8.27
C ASN A 172 14.42 19.72 -8.79
N GLN A 173 13.81 20.90 -8.65
CA GLN A 173 14.41 22.17 -9.08
C GLN A 173 15.76 22.44 -8.40
N ALA A 174 15.86 22.20 -7.09
CA ALA A 174 17.11 22.37 -6.34
C ALA A 174 18.21 21.43 -6.85
N LYS A 175 17.86 20.17 -7.17
CA LYS A 175 18.80 19.19 -7.71
C LYS A 175 19.31 19.56 -9.09
N LYS A 176 18.43 19.93 -10.02
CA LYS A 176 18.82 20.42 -11.35
C LYS A 176 19.78 21.61 -11.28
N ASN A 177 19.55 22.54 -10.36
CA ASN A 177 20.41 23.71 -10.21
C ASN A 177 21.78 23.36 -9.61
N SER A 178 21.84 22.37 -8.71
CA SER A 178 23.12 21.90 -8.14
C SER A 178 23.98 21.17 -9.17
N GLU A 179 23.36 20.40 -10.08
CA GLU A 179 24.07 19.67 -11.13
C GLU A 179 24.60 20.63 -12.21
N LYS A 180 23.78 21.61 -12.63
CA LYS A 180 24.25 22.67 -13.55
C LYS A 180 25.43 23.46 -13.01
N THR A 181 25.40 23.83 -11.73
CA THR A 181 26.50 24.57 -11.10
C THR A 181 27.78 23.72 -11.05
N ALA A 182 27.66 22.40 -10.83
CA ALA A 182 28.80 21.49 -10.80
C ALA A 182 29.42 21.28 -12.19
N GLU A 183 28.61 21.21 -13.24
CA GLU A 183 29.08 21.12 -14.64
C GLU A 183 29.86 22.38 -15.04
N THR A 184 29.35 23.58 -14.74
CA THR A 184 30.05 24.84 -15.07
C THR A 184 31.40 24.96 -14.38
N THR A 185 31.52 24.51 -13.12
CA THR A 185 32.81 24.57 -12.40
C THR A 185 33.86 23.60 -12.92
N ILE A 186 33.45 22.46 -13.52
CA ILE A 186 34.39 21.49 -14.10
C ILE A 186 34.93 21.98 -15.43
N ASP A 187 34.13 22.70 -16.21
CA ASP A 187 34.57 23.28 -17.48
C ASP A 187 35.55 24.47 -17.25
N GLU A 188 35.35 25.27 -16.20
CA GLU A 188 36.26 26.38 -15.84
C GLU A 188 37.60 25.92 -15.22
N GLU A 189 37.67 24.72 -14.62
CA GLU A 189 38.94 24.16 -14.10
C GLU A 189 39.77 23.43 -15.16
N ASN A 190 39.21 23.17 -16.35
CA ASN A 190 39.87 22.47 -17.46
C ASN A 190 40.28 23.39 -18.63
N GLU A 191 40.08 24.71 -18.53
CA GLU A 191 40.65 25.76 -19.41
C GLU A 191 41.88 26.44 -18.80
#